data_AF-A0A7X5E1Z6-F1
#
_entry.id   AF-A0A7X5E1Z6-F1
#
_cell.length_a   1.000
_cell.length_b   1.000
_cell.length_c   1.000
_cell.angle_alpha   90.00
_cell.angle_beta   90.00
_cell.angle_gamma   90.00
#
_symmetry.space_group_name_H-M   'P 1'
#
loop_
_entity.id
_entity.type
_entity.pdbx_description
1 polymer ?
#
loop_
_entity_poly.entity_id
_entity_poly.type
_entity_poly.pdbx_seq_one_letter_code
_entity_poly.pdbx_strand_id
1 'polypeptide(L)'
;MSLIEAWKEPCVKLEKSSVPDGEGGFRTGWTDGAGFLAAVSVVNTAQAVIAERQGMKKVFTVTTDRALPLGFHDAFRRLSDGRVFRVTSDGKDVRTPAKSAITPFSQATAEEWELPV
;
A
#
# COMPACT_ATOMS: atom_id res chain seq x y z
N MET A 1 -19.35 13.98 -0.62
CA MET A 1 -18.11 13.32 -0.13
C MET A 1 -18.52 12.28 0.88
N SER A 2 -18.21 11.01 0.62
CA SER A 2 -18.53 9.93 1.56
C SER A 2 -17.49 9.85 2.69
N LEU A 3 -17.84 9.15 3.78
CA LEU A 3 -16.91 8.92 4.89
C LEU A 3 -15.62 8.24 4.44
N ILE A 4 -15.71 7.30 3.49
CA ILE A 4 -14.57 6.57 2.96
C ILE A 4 -13.63 7.50 2.19
N GLU A 5 -14.18 8.44 1.41
CA GLU A 5 -13.38 9.43 0.68
C GLU A 5 -12.67 10.39 1.63
N ALA A 6 -13.32 10.80 2.72
CA ALA A 6 -12.76 11.72 3.70
C ALA A 6 -11.55 11.14 4.47
N TRP A 7 -11.42 9.81 4.53
CA TRP A 7 -10.31 9.14 5.21
C TRP A 7 -9.13 8.83 4.30
N LYS A 8 -9.25 9.08 2.99
CA LYS A 8 -8.14 8.84 2.07
C LYS A 8 -7.13 9.97 2.14
N GLU A 9 -5.87 9.58 2.13
CA GLU A 9 -4.72 10.47 2.09
C GLU A 9 -4.00 10.29 0.73
N PRO A 10 -3.26 11.31 0.28
CA PRO A 10 -2.46 11.20 -0.93
C PRO A 10 -1.26 10.26 -0.74
N CYS A 11 -1.12 9.33 -1.68
CA CYS A 11 -0.06 8.34 -1.77
C CYS A 11 0.54 8.36 -3.17
N VAL A 12 1.78 7.84 -3.30
CA VAL A 12 2.44 7.66 -4.59
C VAL A 12 2.91 6.23 -4.73
N LYS A 13 2.64 5.59 -5.88
CA LYS A 13 3.21 4.27 -6.18
C LYS A 13 4.72 4.39 -6.35
N LEU A 14 5.46 3.39 -5.90
CA LEU A 14 6.90 3.32 -6.08
C LEU A 14 7.22 2.30 -7.17
N GLU A 15 7.90 2.76 -8.21
CA GLU A 15 8.30 1.92 -9.33
C GLU A 15 9.77 1.53 -9.17
N LYS A 16 10.06 0.25 -9.41
CA LYS A 16 11.42 -0.28 -9.38
C LYS A 16 12.16 0.23 -10.62
N SER A 17 13.18 1.05 -10.41
CA SER A 17 14.08 1.51 -11.46
C SER A 17 15.40 0.73 -11.40
N SER A 18 16.04 0.56 -12.55
CA SER A 18 17.36 -0.06 -12.66
C SER A 18 18.37 1.05 -12.93
N VAL A 19 19.25 1.31 -11.95
CA VAL A 19 20.24 2.38 -12.02
C VAL A 19 21.61 1.76 -12.29
N PRO A 20 22.31 2.12 -13.38
CA PRO A 20 23.65 1.63 -13.65
C PRO A 20 24.61 1.99 -12.50
N ASP A 21 25.42 1.04 -12.06
CA ASP A 21 26.34 1.24 -10.92
C ASP A 21 27.73 1.77 -11.31
N GLY A 22 27.98 1.95 -12.62
CA GLY A 22 29.25 2.44 -13.15
C GLY A 22 30.36 1.37 -13.27
N GLU A 23 30.14 0.16 -12.75
CA GLU A 23 31.08 -0.97 -12.81
C GLU A 23 30.57 -2.11 -13.72
N GLY A 24 29.51 -1.84 -14.48
CA GLY A 24 28.89 -2.80 -15.40
C GLY A 24 27.73 -3.60 -14.80
N GLY A 25 27.31 -3.29 -13.57
CA GLY A 25 26.12 -3.83 -12.93
C GLY A 25 24.97 -2.81 -12.83
N PHE A 26 23.91 -3.24 -12.13
CA PHE A 26 22.72 -2.43 -11.89
C PHE A 26 22.35 -2.48 -10.41
N ARG A 27 22.06 -1.31 -9.83
CA ARG A 27 21.45 -1.18 -8.51
C ARG A 27 19.95 -1.00 -8.64
N THR A 28 19.23 -1.40 -7.59
CA THR A 28 17.79 -1.19 -7.51
C THR A 28 17.54 0.24 -7.04
N GLY A 29 17.02 1.08 -7.93
CA GLY A 29 16.46 2.37 -7.58
C GLY A 29 14.95 2.26 -7.36
N TRP A 30 14.38 3.27 -6.70
CA TRP A 30 12.94 3.44 -6.56
C TRP A 30 12.58 4.86 -6.98
N THR A 31 11.60 4.98 -7.85
CA THR A 31 11.11 6.27 -8.36
C THR A 31 9.64 6.44 -8.04
N ASP A 32 9.25 7.68 -7.81
CA ASP A 32 7.86 8.06 -7.62
C ASP A 32 7.11 7.91 -8.95
N GLY A 33 6.12 7.01 -8.96
CA GLY A 33 5.22 6.77 -10.08
C GLY A 33 3.91 7.54 -9.92
N ALA A 34 2.80 6.89 -10.29
CA ALA A 34 1.47 7.51 -10.25
C ALA A 34 0.99 7.81 -8.82
N GLY A 35 0.46 9.01 -8.62
CA GLY A 35 -0.24 9.40 -7.40
C GLY A 35 -1.64 8.81 -7.31
N PHE A 36 -2.10 8.48 -6.10
CA PHE A 36 -3.45 7.96 -5.84
C PHE A 36 -3.90 8.32 -4.41
N LEU A 37 -5.19 8.13 -4.13
CA LEU A 37 -5.77 8.34 -2.81
C LEU A 37 -6.02 7.01 -2.11
N ALA A 38 -5.55 6.86 -0.87
CA ALA A 38 -5.76 5.67 -0.08
C ALA A 38 -5.95 5.97 1.40
N ALA A 39 -6.83 5.23 2.07
CA ALA A 39 -6.93 5.23 3.52
C ALA A 39 -6.10 4.06 4.06
N VAL A 40 -5.13 4.35 4.93
CA VAL A 40 -4.24 3.35 5.53
C VAL A 40 -4.52 3.27 7.02
N SER A 41 -5.00 2.12 7.48
CA SER A 41 -5.31 1.87 8.90
C SER A 41 -4.54 0.67 9.42
N VAL A 42 -4.09 0.74 10.67
CA VAL A 42 -3.38 -0.37 11.32
C VAL A 42 -4.34 -1.51 11.65
N VAL A 43 -3.91 -2.76 11.42
CA VAL A 43 -4.63 -3.93 11.92
C VAL A 43 -4.31 -4.10 13.40
N ASN A 44 -5.27 -3.81 14.28
CA ASN A 44 -5.08 -3.81 15.74
C ASN A 44 -5.77 -5.00 16.43
N THR A 45 -5.64 -6.20 15.88
CA THR A 45 -6.16 -7.42 16.51
C THR A 45 -5.17 -7.95 17.55
N ALA A 46 -5.65 -8.73 18.53
CA ALA A 46 -4.78 -9.35 19.53
C ALA A 46 -3.67 -10.19 18.88
N GLN A 47 -3.98 -10.90 17.80
CA GLN A 47 -3.01 -11.68 17.03
C GLN A 47 -1.96 -10.81 16.35
N ALA A 48 -2.36 -9.68 15.76
CA ALA A 48 -1.42 -8.74 15.14
C ALA A 48 -0.46 -8.14 16.18
N VAL A 49 -0.97 -7.78 17.37
CA VAL A 49 -0.15 -7.27 18.47
C VAL A 49 0.83 -8.33 19.00
N ILE A 50 0.40 -9.60 19.10
CA ILE A 50 1.28 -10.70 19.50
C ILE A 50 2.38 -10.91 18.45
N ALA A 51 2.03 -10.91 17.15
CA ALA A 51 2.97 -11.06 16.05
C ALA A 51 4.01 -9.92 16.03
N GLU A 52 3.58 -8.68 16.23
CA GLU A 52 4.48 -7.51 16.33
C GLU A 52 5.46 -7.67 17.50
N ARG A 53 4.99 -8.15 18.67
CA ARG A 53 5.87 -8.44 19.83
C ARG A 53 6.83 -9.62 19.59
N GLN A 54 6.52 -10.49 18.64
CA GLN A 54 7.39 -11.59 18.19
C GLN A 54 8.36 -11.17 17.07
N GLY A 55 8.41 -9.87 16.73
CA GLY A 55 9.30 -9.33 15.72
C GLY A 55 8.77 -9.42 14.29
N MET A 56 7.49 -9.77 14.08
CA MET A 56 6.88 -9.66 12.77
C MET A 56 6.59 -8.20 12.43
N LYS A 57 6.59 -7.87 11.13
CA LYS A 57 6.24 -6.54 10.65
C LYS A 57 4.79 -6.20 10.95
N LYS A 58 4.54 -4.91 11.18
CA LYS A 58 3.20 -4.38 11.39
C LYS A 58 2.37 -4.46 10.12
N VAL A 59 1.12 -4.92 10.25
CA VAL A 59 0.18 -5.11 9.13
C VAL A 59 -0.85 -3.97 9.11
N PHE A 60 -1.18 -3.52 7.91
CA PHE A 60 -2.10 -2.42 7.64
C PHE A 60 -3.17 -2.86 6.64
N THR A 61 -4.37 -2.32 6.78
CA THR A 61 -5.42 -2.38 5.78
C THR A 61 -5.35 -1.11 4.93
N VAL A 62 -5.29 -1.30 3.62
CA VAL A 62 -5.22 -0.22 2.63
C VAL A 62 -6.51 -0.21 1.83
N THR A 63 -7.26 0.89 1.92
CA THR A 63 -8.52 1.07 1.19
C THR A 63 -8.31 2.05 0.04
N THR A 64 -8.57 1.62 -1.18
CA THR A 64 -8.41 2.39 -2.42
C THR A 64 -9.71 2.46 -3.20
N ASP A 65 -9.75 3.29 -4.24
CA ASP A 65 -10.84 3.24 -5.22
C ASP A 65 -10.88 1.89 -5.91
N ARG A 66 -12.10 1.39 -6.14
CA ARG A 66 -12.28 0.10 -6.82
C ARG A 66 -11.65 0.07 -8.22
N ALA A 67 -11.57 1.23 -8.89
CA ALA A 67 -10.96 1.37 -10.20
C ALA A 67 -9.42 1.25 -10.18
N LEU A 68 -8.79 1.41 -9.00
CA LEU A 68 -7.35 1.39 -8.81
C LEU A 68 -6.96 0.36 -7.73
N PRO A 69 -7.27 -0.94 -7.93
CA PRO A 69 -6.88 -1.96 -6.97
C PRO A 69 -5.35 -2.06 -6.90
N LEU A 70 -4.82 -2.21 -5.69
CA LEU A 70 -3.41 -2.49 -5.49
C LEU A 70 -3.12 -3.97 -5.75
N GLY A 71 -2.05 -4.23 -6.49
CA GLY A 71 -1.58 -5.58 -6.77
C GLY A 71 -0.66 -6.11 -5.67
N PHE A 72 -0.53 -7.42 -5.59
CA PHE A 72 0.46 -8.06 -4.72
C PHE A 72 1.88 -7.55 -5.06
N HIS A 73 2.66 -7.23 -4.03
CA HIS A 73 3.98 -6.59 -4.13
C HIS A 73 4.03 -5.18 -4.71
N ASP A 74 2.90 -4.52 -4.97
CA ASP A 74 2.91 -3.08 -5.20
C ASP A 74 3.52 -2.39 -3.97
N ALA A 75 4.40 -1.43 -4.23
CA ALA A 75 4.95 -0.57 -3.20
C ALA A 75 4.38 0.84 -3.36
N PHE A 76 4.10 1.50 -2.25
CA PHE A 76 3.66 2.88 -2.26
C PHE A 76 4.16 3.64 -1.04
N ARG A 77 4.28 4.96 -1.20
CA ARG A 77 4.62 5.88 -0.11
C ARG A 77 3.42 6.74 0.21
N ARG A 78 3.09 6.83 1.50
CA ARG A 78 2.11 7.82 1.98
C ARG A 78 2.80 9.18 2.09
N LEU A 79 2.21 10.22 1.52
CA LEU A 79 2.85 11.53 1.45
C LEU A 79 2.78 12.30 2.78
N SER A 80 1.84 11.97 3.68
CA SER A 80 1.68 12.67 4.95
C SER A 80 2.83 12.42 5.94
N ASP A 81 3.38 11.21 5.96
CA ASP A 81 4.46 10.81 6.88
C ASP A 81 5.69 10.19 6.20
N GLY A 82 5.66 10.04 4.87
CA GLY A 82 6.76 9.46 4.09
C GLY A 82 6.95 7.96 4.28
N ARG A 83 6.06 7.28 5.01
CA ARG A 83 6.17 5.83 5.25
C ARG A 83 5.91 5.06 3.96
N VAL A 84 6.69 4.00 3.79
CA VAL A 84 6.62 3.11 2.64
C VAL A 84 5.97 1.80 3.04
N PHE A 85 5.07 1.33 2.19
CA PHE A 85 4.29 0.13 2.40
C PHE A 85 4.46 -0.80 1.21
N ARG A 86 4.51 -2.10 1.50
CA ARG A 86 4.47 -3.16 0.49
C ARG A 86 3.19 -3.96 0.64
N VAL A 87 2.46 -4.10 -0.45
CA VAL A 87 1.19 -4.81 -0.49
C VAL A 87 1.43 -6.32 -0.41
N THR A 88 0.70 -6.98 0.50
CA THR A 88 0.80 -8.41 0.82
C THR A 88 -0.41 -9.23 0.41
N SER A 89 -1.47 -8.61 -0.11
CA SER A 89 -2.63 -9.29 -0.70
C SER A 89 -3.14 -8.57 -1.96
N ASP A 90 -3.92 -9.24 -2.80
CA ASP A 90 -4.49 -8.61 -4.00
C ASP A 90 -5.76 -7.82 -3.64
N GLY A 91 -5.79 -6.52 -3.96
CA GLY A 91 -6.95 -5.67 -3.76
C GLY A 91 -8.18 -6.11 -4.57
N LYS A 92 -8.00 -6.95 -5.60
CA LYS A 92 -9.10 -7.53 -6.37
C LYS A 92 -9.86 -8.61 -5.61
N ASP A 93 -9.32 -9.16 -4.53
CA ASP A 93 -9.98 -10.19 -3.74
C ASP A 93 -11.05 -9.59 -2.82
N VAL A 94 -10.77 -8.42 -2.24
CA VAL A 94 -11.70 -7.72 -1.35
C VAL A 94 -12.15 -6.42 -2.00
N ARG A 95 -13.32 -6.45 -2.65
CA ARG A 95 -13.91 -5.27 -3.27
C ARG A 95 -15.41 -5.23 -3.12
N THR A 96 -15.93 -4.01 -3.13
CA THR A 96 -17.37 -3.75 -3.17
C THR A 96 -18.04 -4.41 -4.39
N PRO A 97 -19.27 -4.95 -4.27
CA PRO A 97 -20.03 -5.49 -5.42
C PRO A 97 -20.32 -4.46 -6.49
N ALA A 98 -20.55 -4.89 -7.75
CA ALA A 98 -20.81 -3.99 -8.89
C ALA A 98 -22.01 -3.05 -8.69
N LYS A 99 -23.07 -3.54 -8.04
CA LYS A 99 -24.27 -2.77 -7.74
C LYS A 99 -24.38 -2.62 -6.23
N SER A 100 -23.80 -1.55 -5.71
CA SER A 100 -23.91 -1.19 -4.30
C SER A 100 -24.27 0.28 -4.16
N ALA A 101 -25.02 0.62 -3.12
CA ALA A 101 -25.39 2.00 -2.80
C ALA A 101 -24.27 2.77 -2.07
N ILE A 102 -23.20 2.08 -1.67
CA ILE A 102 -22.02 2.69 -1.03
C ILE A 102 -20.95 3.06 -2.06
N THR A 103 -20.08 4.00 -1.70
CA THR A 103 -18.91 4.37 -2.51
C THR A 103 -18.06 3.14 -2.86
N PRO A 104 -17.76 2.88 -4.16
CA PRO A 104 -17.00 1.70 -4.55
C PRO A 104 -15.53 1.75 -4.12
N PHE A 105 -15.11 0.78 -3.32
CA PHE A 105 -13.72 0.63 -2.89
C PHE A 105 -13.19 -0.80 -3.08
N SER A 106 -11.87 -0.90 -2.97
CA SER A 106 -11.06 -2.12 -2.91
C SER A 106 -10.18 -2.07 -1.65
N GLN A 107 -9.92 -3.23 -1.04
CA GLN A 107 -9.06 -3.35 0.13
C GLN A 107 -7.95 -4.37 -0.11
N ALA A 108 -6.75 -4.02 0.31
CA ALA A 108 -5.60 -4.91 0.37
C ALA A 108 -4.94 -4.83 1.75
N THR A 109 -4.16 -5.84 2.10
CA THR A 109 -3.25 -5.77 3.25
C THR A 109 -1.88 -5.32 2.79
N ALA A 110 -1.19 -4.58 3.65
CA ALA A 110 0.18 -4.16 3.42
C ALA A 110 0.99 -4.26 4.70
N GLU A 111 2.31 -4.35 4.56
CA GLU A 111 3.25 -4.23 5.66
C GLU A 111 4.12 -2.99 5.48
N GLU A 112 4.63 -2.46 6.59
CA GLU A 112 5.67 -1.43 6.53
C GLU A 112 6.93 -2.01 5.89
N TRP A 113 7.51 -1.25 4.96
CA TRP A 113 8.61 -1.74 4.14
C TRP A 113 9.72 -0.72 4.00
N GLU A 114 10.94 -1.18 4.26
CA GLU A 114 12.16 -0.44 3.95
C GLU A 114 12.55 -0.75 2.50
N LEU A 115 12.79 0.30 1.73
CA LEU A 115 13.21 0.16 0.35
C LEU A 115 14.58 -0.52 0.29
N PRO A 116 14.71 -1.65 -0.43
CA PRO A 116 16.01 -2.28 -0.62
C PRO A 116 16.91 -1.36 -1.45
N VAL A 117 18.14 -1.19 -0.97
CA VAL A 117 19.23 -0.46 -1.65
C VAL A 117 19.98 -1.33 -2.64
#